data_AF-A0A418IN31-F1
#
_entry.id   AF-A0A418IN31-F1
#
_cell.length_a   1.000
_cell.length_b   1.000
_cell.length_c   1.000
_cell.angle_alpha   90.00
_cell.angle_beta   90.00
_cell.angle_gamma   90.00
#
_symmetry.space_group_name_H-M   'P 1'
#
loop_
_entity.id
_entity.type
_entity.pdbx_description
1 polymer ?
#
loop_
_entity_poly.entity_id
_entity_poly.type
_entity_poly.pdbx_seq_one_letter_code
_entity_poly.pdbx_strand_id
1 'polypeptide(L)'
;MPDQNHKKAKTININLTEDEYEKVKQLAEIRDLNPTAYTRLTALGNRIKPTVVYPADERIDELEKENEDLKMKLMAGYGQYEVSKEDFENLEEQYYDYAGYVNTFKDFLQYVQNDAEYINLNGYKNDEKLKEEIRDAIKELKD
;
A
#
# COMPACT_ATOMS: atom_id res chain seq x y z
N MET A 1 51.28 -9.13 60.71
CA MET A 1 51.13 -9.21 59.24
C MET A 1 50.84 -10.66 58.87
N PRO A 2 49.61 -11.02 58.46
CA PRO A 2 49.37 -12.24 57.71
C PRO A 2 49.05 -11.90 56.24
N ASP A 3 49.69 -12.61 55.32
CA ASP A 3 49.58 -12.45 53.86
C ASP A 3 48.14 -12.39 53.37
N GLN A 4 47.77 -11.26 52.76
CA GLN A 4 46.49 -11.12 52.07
C GLN A 4 46.55 -11.84 50.70
N ASN A 5 45.49 -12.60 50.42
CA ASN A 5 45.07 -13.05 49.09
C ASN A 5 45.74 -14.26 48.43
N HIS A 6 45.89 -15.36 49.17
CA HIS A 6 45.66 -16.68 48.56
C HIS A 6 44.18 -17.07 48.69
N LYS A 7 43.26 -16.27 48.10
CA LYS A 7 41.98 -16.86 47.68
C LYS A 7 42.36 -17.93 46.66
N LYS A 8 42.18 -19.20 47.03
CA LYS A 8 42.59 -20.40 46.27
C LYS A 8 42.17 -20.30 44.80
N ALA A 9 42.99 -19.70 43.95
CA ALA A 9 42.74 -19.61 42.53
C ALA A 9 42.86 -21.02 41.96
N LYS A 10 41.77 -21.53 41.40
CA LYS A 10 41.74 -22.82 40.70
C LYS A 10 41.72 -22.53 39.21
N THR A 11 42.60 -23.17 38.47
CA THR A 11 42.63 -23.11 37.00
C THR A 11 41.74 -24.22 36.45
N ILE A 12 40.88 -23.88 35.48
CA ILE A 12 40.07 -24.84 34.72
C ILE A 12 40.56 -24.77 33.28
N ASN A 13 41.02 -25.91 32.75
CA ASN A 13 41.40 -26.04 31.35
C ASN A 13 40.23 -26.61 30.56
N ILE A 14 39.87 -25.95 29.46
CA ILE A 14 38.80 -26.37 28.55
C ILE A 14 39.46 -26.72 27.22
N ASN A 15 39.31 -27.97 26.79
CA ASN A 15 39.73 -28.40 25.47
C ASN A 15 38.58 -28.12 24.50
N LEU A 16 38.85 -27.37 23.45
CA LEU A 16 37.91 -27.05 22.38
C LEU A 16 38.48 -27.55 21.05
N THR A 17 37.61 -27.97 20.15
CA THR A 17 37.95 -28.10 18.74
C THR A 17 38.09 -26.72 18.10
N GLU A 18 38.71 -26.63 16.91
CA GLU A 18 38.90 -25.36 16.21
C GLU A 18 37.55 -24.66 15.92
N ASP A 19 36.56 -25.42 15.48
CA ASP A 19 35.22 -24.91 15.18
C ASP A 19 34.49 -24.37 16.43
N GLU A 20 34.71 -25.00 17.58
CA GLU A 20 34.14 -24.56 18.85
C GLU A 20 34.84 -23.29 19.36
N TYR A 21 36.17 -23.21 19.18
CA TYR A 21 36.93 -22.02 19.54
C TYR A 21 36.49 -20.80 18.71
N GLU A 22 36.31 -20.96 17.40
CA GLU A 22 35.89 -19.85 16.54
C GLU A 22 34.49 -19.35 16.88
N LYS A 23 33.57 -20.25 17.26
CA LYS A 23 32.25 -19.86 17.79
C LYS A 23 32.36 -19.02 19.07
N VAL A 24 33.22 -19.43 20.01
CA VAL A 24 33.46 -18.67 21.25
C VAL A 24 34.09 -17.30 20.93
N LYS A 25 34.97 -17.24 19.94
CA LYS A 25 35.63 -16.01 19.50
C LYS A 25 34.64 -15.00 18.90
N GLN A 26 33.76 -15.43 17.99
CA GLN A 26 32.70 -14.58 17.43
C GLN A 26 31.74 -14.08 18.51
N LEU A 27 31.33 -14.95 19.45
CA LEU A 27 30.44 -14.57 20.54
C LEU A 27 31.07 -13.57 21.52
N ALA A 28 32.39 -13.66 21.70
CA ALA A 28 33.16 -12.73 22.51
C ALA A 28 33.35 -11.39 21.80
N GLU A 29 33.62 -11.39 20.49
CA GLU A 29 33.79 -10.20 19.65
C GLU A 29 32.52 -9.34 19.60
N ILE A 30 31.35 -9.95 19.43
CA ILE A 30 30.04 -9.25 19.49
C ILE A 30 29.84 -8.49 20.82
N ARG A 31 30.57 -8.87 21.87
CA ARG A 31 30.46 -8.34 23.23
C ARG A 31 31.69 -7.55 23.67
N ASP A 32 32.61 -7.24 22.75
CA ASP A 32 33.88 -6.54 23.01
C ASP A 32 34.74 -7.23 24.11
N LEU A 33 34.68 -8.56 24.17
CA LEU A 33 35.40 -9.39 25.14
C LEU A 33 36.40 -10.31 24.46
N ASN A 34 37.45 -10.69 25.18
CA ASN A 34 38.31 -11.78 24.74
C ASN A 34 37.64 -13.16 25.03
N PRO A 35 37.95 -14.21 24.25
CA PRO A 35 37.33 -15.53 24.39
C PRO A 35 37.40 -16.10 25.81
N THR A 36 38.50 -15.88 26.52
CA THR A 36 38.73 -16.34 27.89
C THR A 36 37.80 -15.64 28.90
N ALA A 37 37.66 -14.32 28.80
CA ALA A 37 36.82 -13.52 29.66
C ALA A 37 35.33 -13.82 29.40
N TYR A 38 34.95 -13.95 28.13
CA TYR A 38 33.60 -14.35 27.72
C TYR A 38 33.23 -15.73 28.28
N THR A 39 34.12 -16.72 28.13
CA THR A 39 33.91 -18.08 28.65
C THR A 39 33.80 -18.09 30.17
N ARG A 40 34.67 -17.34 30.86
CA ARG A 40 34.62 -17.20 32.32
C ARG A 40 33.29 -16.59 32.80
N LEU A 41 32.82 -15.52 32.16
CA LEU A 41 31.57 -14.85 32.55
C LEU A 41 30.35 -15.73 32.28
N THR A 42 30.33 -16.41 31.13
CA THR A 42 29.26 -17.33 30.75
C THR A 42 29.20 -18.54 31.68
N ALA A 43 30.34 -19.17 31.97
CA ALA A 43 30.44 -20.34 32.85
C ALA A 43 30.06 -20.03 34.30
N LEU A 44 30.30 -18.80 34.77
CA LEU A 44 29.88 -18.34 36.09
C LEU A 44 28.38 -17.95 36.15
N GLY A 45 27.63 -18.09 35.05
CA GLY A 45 26.20 -17.76 35.00
C GLY A 45 25.89 -16.27 35.08
N ASN A 46 26.91 -15.40 34.96
CA ASN A 46 26.70 -13.97 34.94
C ASN A 46 26.02 -13.62 33.60
N ARG A 47 24.78 -13.11 33.65
CA ARG A 47 24.10 -12.57 32.47
C ARG A 47 24.98 -11.48 31.85
N ILE A 48 25.66 -11.82 30.76
CA ILE A 48 26.34 -10.82 29.93
C ILE A 48 25.22 -10.05 29.25
N LYS A 49 25.07 -8.77 29.61
CA LYS A 49 24.07 -7.90 28.96
C LYS A 49 24.30 -7.96 27.44
N PRO A 50 23.26 -8.08 26.61
CA PRO A 50 23.42 -7.88 25.17
C PRO A 50 23.94 -6.46 24.94
N THR A 51 25.06 -6.32 24.23
CA THR A 51 25.45 -5.04 23.65
C THR A 51 24.42 -4.73 22.57
N VAL A 52 23.72 -3.60 22.72
CA VAL A 52 22.78 -3.13 21.69
C VAL A 52 23.62 -2.71 20.50
N VAL A 53 23.59 -3.51 19.44
CA VAL A 53 24.17 -3.13 18.15
C VAL A 53 23.11 -2.27 17.44
N TYR A 54 23.50 -1.05 17.08
CA TYR A 54 23.12 -0.21 15.91
C TYR A 54 23.06 1.28 16.30
N PRO A 55 23.73 2.19 15.57
CA PRO A 55 23.29 3.58 15.51
C PRO A 55 22.03 3.58 14.63
N ALA A 56 20.86 3.60 15.28
CA ALA A 56 19.57 3.58 14.60
C ALA A 56 19.30 4.87 13.80
N ASP A 57 20.12 5.91 13.99
CA ASP A 57 19.82 7.26 13.52
C ASP A 57 19.95 7.42 11.99
N GLU A 58 21.02 6.91 11.36
CA GLU A 58 21.22 7.10 9.90
C GLU A 58 20.17 6.39 9.05
N ARG A 59 19.75 5.18 9.45
CA ARG A 59 18.73 4.42 8.71
C ARG A 59 17.34 5.02 8.92
N ILE A 60 17.07 5.58 10.09
CA ILE A 60 15.82 6.30 10.36
C ILE A 60 15.77 7.58 9.53
N ASP A 61 16.88 8.34 9.45
CA ASP A 61 16.97 9.56 8.64
C ASP A 61 16.77 9.29 7.13
N GLU A 62 17.32 8.18 6.62
CA GLU A 62 17.09 7.74 5.24
C GLU A 62 15.63 7.38 4.99
N LEU A 63 15.01 6.63 5.90
CA LEU A 63 13.60 6.23 5.80
C LEU A 63 12.67 7.43 5.91
N GLU A 64 12.99 8.43 6.74
CA GLU A 64 12.22 9.68 6.83
C GLU A 64 12.27 10.47 5.53
N LYS A 65 13.45 10.61 4.91
CA LYS A 65 13.59 11.27 3.59
C LYS A 65 12.84 10.54 2.49
N GLU A 66 12.91 9.20 2.46
CA GLU A 66 12.18 8.39 1.48
C GLU A 66 10.66 8.56 1.65
N ASN A 67 10.19 8.62 2.90
CA ASN A 67 8.78 8.80 3.20
C ASN A 67 8.29 10.21 2.82
N GLU A 68 9.10 11.24 3.01
CA GLU A 68 8.81 12.61 2.54
C GLU A 68 8.72 12.69 1.01
N ASP A 69 9.66 12.07 0.29
CA ASP A 69 9.66 12.04 -1.19
C ASP A 69 8.45 11.28 -1.75
N LEU A 70 8.10 10.13 -1.14
CA LEU A 70 6.89 9.38 -1.48
C LEU A 70 5.62 10.20 -1.24
N LYS A 71 5.55 10.93 -0.12
CA LYS A 71 4.41 11.81 0.19
C LYS A 71 4.31 12.96 -0.81
N MET A 72 5.43 13.53 -1.24
CA MET A 72 5.46 14.58 -2.26
C MET A 72 4.99 14.03 -3.62
N LYS A 73 5.48 12.85 -4.03
CA LYS A 73 5.04 12.17 -5.26
C LYS A 73 3.55 11.81 -5.24
N LEU A 74 3.04 11.34 -4.09
CA LEU A 74 1.62 11.04 -3.92
C LEU A 74 0.75 12.31 -4.03
N MET A 75 1.15 13.41 -3.38
CA MET A 75 0.47 14.70 -3.47
C MET A 75 0.50 15.27 -4.90
N ALA A 76 1.64 15.17 -5.59
CA ALA A 76 1.78 15.61 -6.97
C ALA A 76 0.94 14.77 -7.95
N GLY A 77 0.77 13.47 -7.67
CA GLY A 77 -0.09 12.57 -8.45
C GLY A 77 -1.59 12.75 -8.18
N TYR A 78 -1.98 13.12 -6.95
CA TYR A 78 -3.38 13.38 -6.60
C TYR A 78 -3.98 14.50 -7.45
N GLY A 79 -3.23 15.59 -7.67
CA GLY A 79 -3.67 16.71 -8.53
C GLY A 79 -3.73 16.39 -10.03
N GLN A 80 -3.25 15.22 -10.49
CA GLN A 80 -3.39 14.78 -11.89
C GLN A 80 -4.67 14.01 -12.16
N TYR A 81 -5.34 13.49 -11.12
CA TYR A 81 -6.58 12.72 -11.21
C TYR A 81 -7.76 13.40 -10.50
N GLU A 82 -7.60 14.63 -10.05
CA GLU A 82 -8.72 15.47 -9.62
C GLU A 82 -9.49 15.92 -10.87
N VAL A 83 -10.37 15.05 -11.37
CA VAL A 83 -11.53 15.52 -12.12
C VAL A 83 -12.23 16.49 -11.18
N SER A 84 -12.33 17.76 -11.57
CA SER A 84 -13.04 18.75 -10.75
C SER A 84 -14.43 18.20 -10.45
N LYS A 85 -14.97 18.45 -9.26
CA LYS A 85 -16.36 18.10 -8.94
C LYS A 85 -17.30 18.63 -10.03
N GLU A 86 -17.00 19.80 -10.57
CA GLU A 86 -17.70 20.42 -11.69
C GLU A 86 -17.56 19.62 -12.99
N ASP A 87 -16.37 19.11 -13.31
CA ASP A 87 -16.17 18.27 -14.51
C ASP A 87 -16.92 16.93 -14.38
N PHE A 88 -16.98 16.36 -13.18
CA PHE A 88 -17.74 15.15 -12.90
C PHE A 88 -19.24 15.39 -13.02
N GLU A 89 -19.75 16.48 -12.42
CA GLU A 89 -21.16 16.87 -12.51
C GLU A 89 -21.57 17.18 -13.96
N ASN A 90 -20.73 17.90 -14.71
CA ASN A 90 -20.96 18.17 -16.13
C ASN A 90 -20.96 16.90 -16.99
N LEU A 91 -20.09 15.92 -16.68
CA LEU A 91 -20.06 14.64 -17.39
C LEU A 91 -21.25 13.77 -17.02
N GLU A 92 -21.68 13.80 -15.77
CA GLU A 92 -22.86 13.10 -15.27
C GLU A 92 -24.15 13.66 -15.91
N GLU A 93 -24.29 14.98 -16.02
CA GLU A 93 -25.39 15.63 -16.72
C GLU A 93 -25.46 15.19 -18.19
N GLN A 94 -24.33 15.29 -18.91
CA GLN A 94 -24.23 14.82 -20.30
C GLN A 94 -24.57 13.33 -20.46
N TYR A 95 -24.19 12.50 -19.48
CA TYR A 95 -24.54 11.08 -19.49
C TYR A 95 -26.05 10.87 -19.36
N TYR A 96 -26.72 11.58 -18.45
CA TYR A 96 -28.16 11.45 -18.27
C TYR A 96 -28.95 11.96 -19.48
N ASP A 97 -28.52 13.05 -20.11
CA ASP A 97 -29.12 13.55 -21.35
C ASP A 97 -29.02 12.50 -22.46
N TYR A 98 -27.82 11.96 -22.67
CA TYR A 98 -27.60 10.92 -23.67
C TYR A 98 -28.37 9.63 -23.37
N ALA A 99 -28.42 9.22 -22.10
CA ALA A 99 -29.20 8.07 -21.67
C ALA A 99 -30.70 8.28 -21.94
N GLY A 100 -31.20 9.51 -21.74
CA GLY A 100 -32.54 9.92 -22.13
C GLY A 100 -32.80 9.67 -23.61
N TYR A 101 -31.96 10.21 -24.50
CA TYR A 101 -32.10 10.02 -25.94
C TYR A 101 -32.05 8.54 -26.37
N VAL A 102 -31.14 7.76 -25.79
CA VAL A 102 -31.00 6.33 -26.11
C VAL A 102 -32.23 5.55 -25.67
N ASN A 103 -32.77 5.84 -24.48
CA ASN A 103 -33.97 5.17 -23.99
C ASN A 103 -35.20 5.52 -24.85
N THR A 104 -35.39 6.79 -25.19
CA THR A 104 -36.47 7.23 -26.09
C THR A 104 -36.36 6.57 -27.47
N PHE A 105 -35.15 6.47 -28.03
CA PHE A 105 -34.92 5.77 -29.30
C PHE A 105 -35.22 4.27 -29.19
N LYS A 106 -34.77 3.63 -28.10
CA LYS A 106 -35.05 2.22 -27.83
C LYS A 106 -36.54 1.93 -27.73
N ASP A 107 -37.31 2.82 -27.11
CA ASP A 107 -38.76 2.68 -27.01
C ASP A 107 -39.44 2.86 -28.37
N PHE A 108 -38.95 3.78 -29.20
CA PHE A 108 -39.38 3.89 -30.60
C PHE A 108 -39.10 2.63 -31.42
N LEU A 109 -37.95 1.99 -31.22
CA LEU A 109 -37.60 0.76 -31.93
C LEU A 109 -38.56 -0.40 -31.66
N GLN A 110 -39.35 -0.38 -30.57
CA GLN A 110 -40.40 -1.38 -30.33
C GLN A 110 -41.49 -1.37 -31.40
N TYR A 111 -41.65 -0.25 -32.12
CA TYR A 111 -42.58 -0.14 -33.24
C TYR A 111 -41.96 -0.49 -34.58
N VAL A 112 -40.66 -0.76 -34.65
CA VAL A 112 -39.97 -1.19 -35.87
C VAL A 112 -40.09 -2.72 -35.98
N GLN A 113 -40.51 -3.22 -37.14
CA GLN A 113 -40.59 -4.65 -37.39
C GLN A 113 -39.19 -5.28 -37.46
N ASN A 114 -39.12 -6.60 -37.24
CA ASN A 114 -37.84 -7.32 -37.17
C ASN A 114 -36.99 -7.24 -38.46
N ASP A 115 -37.62 -6.94 -39.60
CA ASP A 115 -36.94 -6.72 -40.88
C ASP A 115 -36.35 -5.31 -41.03
N ALA A 116 -36.61 -4.41 -40.07
CA ALA A 116 -36.24 -3.00 -40.07
C ALA A 116 -36.81 -2.18 -41.24
N GLU A 117 -37.69 -2.74 -42.07
CA GLU A 117 -38.26 -2.06 -43.23
C GLU A 117 -39.56 -1.34 -42.89
N TYR A 118 -40.34 -1.89 -41.95
CA TYR A 118 -41.68 -1.40 -41.63
C TYR A 118 -41.80 -0.90 -40.20
N ILE A 119 -42.54 0.20 -40.05
CA ILE A 119 -42.85 0.80 -38.76
C ILE A 119 -44.35 0.65 -38.50
N ASN A 120 -44.71 0.11 -37.33
CA ASN A 120 -46.08 0.05 -36.85
C ASN A 120 -46.55 1.44 -36.39
N LEU A 121 -46.91 2.28 -37.36
CA LEU A 121 -47.41 3.63 -37.11
C LEU A 121 -48.72 3.65 -36.31
N ASN A 122 -49.54 2.59 -36.39
CA ASN A 122 -50.78 2.51 -35.61
C ASN A 122 -50.48 2.33 -34.12
N GLY A 123 -49.49 1.50 -33.79
CA GLY A 123 -49.01 1.35 -32.41
C GLY A 123 -48.42 2.65 -31.88
N TYR A 124 -47.46 3.22 -32.62
CA TYR A 124 -46.78 4.46 -32.26
C TYR A 124 -47.76 5.64 -32.10
N LYS A 125 -48.75 5.76 -32.99
CA LYS A 125 -49.74 6.83 -32.95
C LYS A 125 -50.52 6.89 -31.63
N ASN A 126 -50.70 5.76 -30.96
CA ASN A 126 -51.44 5.66 -29.70
C ASN A 126 -50.56 5.83 -28.46
N ASP A 127 -49.23 5.85 -28.61
CA ASP A 127 -48.30 6.09 -27.51
C ASP A 127 -48.06 7.60 -27.34
N GLU A 128 -48.95 8.24 -26.58
CA GLU A 128 -48.84 9.67 -26.29
C GLU A 128 -47.59 10.01 -25.49
N LYS A 129 -47.16 9.12 -24.59
CA LYS A 129 -45.98 9.35 -23.73
C LYS A 129 -44.71 9.41 -24.57
N LEU A 130 -44.50 8.41 -25.43
CA LEU A 130 -43.33 8.38 -26.31
C LEU A 130 -43.32 9.56 -27.29
N LYS A 131 -44.49 10.00 -27.77
CA LYS A 131 -44.58 11.18 -28.65
C LYS A 131 -44.19 12.47 -27.96
N GLU A 132 -44.54 12.63 -26.68
CA GLU A 132 -44.10 13.77 -25.88
C GLU A 132 -42.59 13.72 -25.66
N GLU A 133 -42.05 12.57 -25.26
CA GLU A 133 -40.60 12.38 -25.05
C GLU A 133 -39.79 12.64 -26.33
N ILE A 134 -40.23 12.13 -27.48
CA ILE A 134 -39.59 12.42 -28.79
C ILE A 134 -39.71 13.90 -29.15
N ARG A 135 -40.85 14.54 -28.85
CA ARG A 135 -41.03 15.97 -29.15
C ARG A 135 -40.10 16.83 -28.32
N ASP A 136 -39.92 16.51 -27.04
CA ASP A 136 -39.02 17.23 -26.16
C ASP A 136 -37.56 17.02 -26.58
N ALA A 137 -37.16 15.78 -26.89
CA ALA A 137 -35.85 15.49 -27.46
C ALA A 137 -35.57 16.25 -28.78
N ILE A 138 -36.58 16.39 -29.64
CA ILE A 138 -36.45 17.17 -30.90
C ILE A 138 -36.26 18.67 -30.62
N LYS A 139 -36.81 19.23 -29.53
CA LYS A 139 -36.61 20.63 -29.18
C LYS A 139 -35.18 20.85 -28.70
N GLU A 140 -34.70 20.00 -27.81
CA GLU A 140 -33.34 20.09 -27.25
C GLU A 140 -32.26 19.94 -28.33
N LEU A 141 -32.50 19.13 -29.38
CA LEU A 141 -31.57 19.01 -30.51
C LEU A 141 -31.51 20.24 -31.44
N LYS A 142 -32.46 21.16 -31.34
CA LYS A 142 -32.55 22.35 -32.20
C LYS A 142 -31.99 23.61 -31.55
N ASP A 143 -31.84 23.60 -30.23
CA ASP A 143 -31.21 24.66 -29.45
C ASP A 143 -29.68 24.46 -29.41
#